data_AF-A0A2R6DZP2-F1
#
_entry.id   AF-A0A2R6DZP2-F1
#
_cell.length_a   1.000
_cell.length_b   1.000
_cell.length_c   1.000
_cell.angle_alpha   90.00
_cell.angle_beta   90.00
_cell.angle_gamma   90.00
#
_symmetry.space_group_name_H-M   'P 1'
#
loop_
_entity.id
_entity.type
_entity.pdbx_description
1 polymer ?
#
loop_
_entity_poly.entity_id
_entity_poly.type
_entity_poly.pdbx_seq_one_letter_code
_entity_poly.pdbx_strand_id
1 'polypeptide(L)' 'MSETRSPAPVERPVVLTIAGSDSGGGAGIQADLKTIEATGGFGVSALTAVTAQNTTGVESSHVLPVAELRAQIEA' A
#
# COMPACT_ATOMS: atom_id res chain seq x y z
N MET A 1 -13.28 -30.43 -7.21
CA MET A 1 -13.06 -29.07 -7.79
C MET A 1 -12.59 -28.18 -6.66
N SER A 2 -11.45 -27.50 -6.67
CA SER A 2 -10.28 -27.48 -7.54
C SER A 2 -9.21 -26.74 -6.73
N GLU A 3 -8.02 -27.33 -6.63
CA GLU A 3 -6.72 -26.69 -6.36
C GLU A 3 -6.65 -25.58 -5.28
N THR A 4 -6.33 -25.99 -4.04
CA THR A 4 -5.70 -25.08 -3.08
C THR A 4 -4.34 -24.68 -3.63
N ARG A 5 -4.23 -23.47 -4.19
CA ARG A 5 -2.97 -22.87 -4.63
C ARG A 5 -1.90 -23.09 -3.55
N SER A 6 -0.89 -23.91 -3.86
CA SER A 6 0.29 -24.01 -3.01
C SER A 6 1.16 -22.78 -3.29
N PRO A 7 1.39 -21.89 -2.32
CA PRO A 7 2.21 -20.72 -2.58
C PRO A 7 3.67 -21.15 -2.83
N ALA A 8 4.29 -20.54 -3.83
CA ALA A 8 5.74 -20.63 -4.00
C ALA A 8 6.43 -20.17 -2.71
N PRO A 9 7.63 -20.71 -2.38
CA PRO A 9 8.38 -20.27 -1.22
C PRO A 9 8.93 -18.87 -1.52
N VAL A 10 8.11 -17.84 -1.34
CA VAL A 10 8.61 -16.49 -1.17
C VAL A 10 9.30 -16.48 0.19
N GLU A 11 10.62 -16.29 0.23
CA GLU A 11 11.39 -16.21 1.48
C GLU A 11 10.83 -15.15 2.44
N ARG A 12 10.08 -14.17 1.91
CA ARG A 12 9.37 -13.12 2.65
C ARG A 12 7.88 -13.10 2.24
N PRO A 13 6.92 -13.07 3.18
CA PRO A 13 5.50 -12.97 2.84
C PRO A 13 5.21 -11.65 2.11
N VAL A 14 4.42 -11.71 1.03
CA VAL A 14 3.98 -10.51 0.30
C VAL A 14 2.76 -9.93 1.01
N VAL A 15 2.80 -8.63 1.32
CA VAL A 15 1.71 -7.92 2.02
C VAL A 15 1.26 -6.73 1.18
N LEU A 16 0.00 -6.73 0.79
CA LEU A 16 -0.65 -5.61 0.12
C LEU A 16 -1.24 -4.65 1.16
N THR A 17 -0.81 -3.39 1.11
CA THR A 17 -1.53 -2.28 1.76
C THR A 17 -2.42 -1.53 0.76
N ILE A 18 -3.61 -1.14 1.19
CA ILE A 18 -4.54 -0.29 0.46
C ILE A 18 -4.82 0.94 1.33
N ALA A 19 -4.17 2.05 1.02
CA ALA A 19 -4.17 3.23 1.88
C ALA A 19 -4.01 4.54 1.08
N GLY A 20 -4.14 5.68 1.77
CA GLY A 20 -3.72 6.97 1.23
C GLY A 20 -2.20 7.14 1.30
N SER A 21 -1.63 7.90 0.37
CA SER A 21 -0.23 8.30 0.38
C SER A 21 -0.03 9.54 1.24
N ASP A 22 0.88 9.45 2.22
CA ASP A 22 1.38 10.52 3.07
C ASP A 22 2.74 11.03 2.55
N SER A 23 2.78 12.26 2.03
CA SER A 23 4.02 12.89 1.57
C SER A 23 5.06 13.12 2.68
N GLY A 24 4.65 13.24 3.95
CA GLY A 24 5.53 13.34 5.10
C GLY A 24 6.13 12.00 5.53
N GLY A 25 5.53 10.90 5.07
CA GLY A 25 6.03 9.53 5.24
C GLY A 25 5.93 8.96 6.66
N GLY A 26 5.17 9.60 7.56
CA GLY A 26 4.97 9.16 8.94
C GLY A 26 3.71 8.29 9.13
N ALA A 27 2.78 8.32 8.16
CA ALA A 27 1.52 7.60 8.14
C ALA A 27 1.27 6.99 6.74
N GLY A 28 0.04 6.50 6.52
CA GLY A 28 -0.42 6.01 5.22
C GLY A 28 0.44 4.88 4.65
N ILE A 29 0.46 4.79 3.32
CA ILE A 29 1.15 3.70 2.60
C ILE A 29 2.65 3.67 2.90
N GLN A 30 3.26 4.81 3.20
CA GLN A 30 4.66 4.94 3.56
C GLN A 30 4.94 4.28 4.91
N ALA A 31 4.10 4.52 5.93
CA ALA A 31 4.25 3.88 7.23
C ALA A 31 3.96 2.37 7.16
N ASP A 32 2.97 1.98 6.35
CA ASP A 32 2.64 0.57 6.11
C ASP A 32 3.83 -0.17 5.49
N LEU A 33 4.38 0.35 4.38
CA LEU A 33 5.51 -0.28 3.68
C LEU A 33 6.76 -0.35 4.57
N LYS A 34 7.06 0.70 5.35
CA LYS A 34 8.15 0.67 6.34
C LYS A 34 7.93 -0.41 7.40
N THR A 35 6.70 -0.55 7.89
CA THR A 35 6.34 -1.57 8.89
C THR A 35 6.44 -2.98 8.31
N ILE A 36 5.94 -3.19 7.09
CA ILE A 36 6.02 -4.48 6.40
C ILE A 36 7.48 -4.89 6.20
N GLU A 37 8.31 -3.97 5.70
CA GLU A 37 9.75 -4.22 5.50
C GLU A 37 10.45 -4.55 6.82
N ALA A 38 10.19 -3.76 7.87
CA ALA A 38 10.74 -3.96 9.21
C ALA A 38 10.30 -5.28 9.87
N THR A 39 9.14 -5.83 9.48
CA THR A 39 8.61 -7.12 9.96
C THR A 39 8.99 -8.30 9.07
N GLY A 40 9.83 -8.07 8.05
CA GLY A 40 10.36 -9.13 7.20
C GLY A 40 9.46 -9.49 6.01
N GLY A 41 8.38 -8.76 5.76
CA GLY A 41 7.54 -8.93 4.57
C GLY A 41 8.07 -8.15 3.35
N PHE A 42 7.51 -8.47 2.18
CA PHE A 42 7.67 -7.68 0.95
C PHE A 42 6.40 -6.84 0.74
N GLY A 43 6.51 -5.52 0.92
CA GLY A 43 5.38 -4.61 0.82
C GLY A 43 5.04 -4.24 -0.61
N VAL A 44 3.76 -4.37 -0.97
CA VAL A 44 3.17 -3.83 -2.20
C VAL A 44 1.98 -2.94 -1.86
N SER A 45 1.54 -2.09 -2.79
CA SER A 45 0.62 -1.00 -2.48
C SER A 45 -0.42 -0.74 -3.56
N ALA A 46 -1.64 -0.40 -3.14
CA ALA A 46 -2.64 0.24 -3.98
C ALA A 46 -3.11 1.56 -3.33
N LEU A 47 -2.87 2.68 -4.00
CA LEU A 47 -3.12 4.03 -3.49
C LEU A 47 -4.59 4.41 -3.70
N THR A 48 -5.22 4.93 -2.65
CA THR A 48 -6.60 5.45 -2.67
C THR A 48 -6.66 6.97 -2.87
N ALA A 49 -5.65 7.68 -2.38
CA ALA A 49 -5.50 9.12 -2.51
C ALA A 49 -4.03 9.50 -2.34
N VAL A 50 -3.65 10.67 -2.84
CA VAL A 50 -2.38 11.33 -2.50
C VAL A 50 -2.66 12.57 -1.68
N THR A 51 -1.79 12.87 -0.72
CA THR A 51 -1.92 14.05 0.14
C THR A 51 -0.65 14.89 0.07
N ALA A 52 -0.80 16.21 0.11
CA ALA A 52 0.25 17.10 0.56
C ALA A 52 0.04 17.31 2.05
N GLN A 53 0.75 16.53 2.87
CA GLN A 53 0.64 16.59 4.32
C GLN A 53 2.03 16.55 4.98
N ASN A 54 2.07 17.02 6.21
CA ASN A 54 3.22 16.95 7.11
C ASN A 54 2.70 16.81 8.55
N THR A 55 3.62 16.82 9.53
CA THR A 55 3.28 16.63 10.95
C THR A 55 2.38 17.71 11.56
N THR A 56 2.17 18.83 10.86
CA THR A 56 1.33 19.95 11.33
C THR A 56 -0.05 19.99 10.67
N GLY A 57 -0.29 19.21 9.62
CA GLY A 57 -1.59 19.15 8.94
C GLY A 57 -1.54 18.65 7.50
N VAL A 58 -2.73 18.66 6.87
CA VAL A 58 -2.95 18.29 5.46
C VAL A 58 -3.35 19.54 4.69
N GLU A 59 -2.53 19.93 3.71
CA GLU A 59 -2.78 21.10 2.86
C GLU A 59 -3.69 20.75 1.68
N SER A 60 -3.53 19.55 1.12
CA SER A 60 -4.38 19.07 0.04
C SER A 60 -4.50 17.55 0.02
N SER A 61 -5.60 17.07 -0.57
CA SER A 61 -5.79 15.66 -0.88
C SER A 61 -6.38 15.52 -2.29
N HIS A 62 -5.94 14.48 -3.00
CA HIS A 62 -6.46 14.11 -4.30
C HIS A 62 -6.84 12.63 -4.27
N VAL A 63 -8.13 12.36 -4.34
CA VAL A 63 -8.67 10.99 -4.40
C VAL A 63 -8.44 10.44 -5.80
N LEU A 64 -7.85 9.25 -5.87
CA LEU A 64 -7.62 8.58 -7.14
C LEU A 64 -8.93 8.00 -7.67
N PRO A 65 -9.16 7.99 -9.00
CA PRO A 65 -10.32 7.32 -9.59
C PRO A 65 -10.37 5.85 -9.17
N VAL A 66 -11.57 5.31 -8.93
CA VAL A 66 -11.75 3.88 -8.57
C VAL A 66 -11.17 2.94 -9.64
N ALA A 67 -11.20 3.36 -10.91
CA ALA A 67 -10.58 2.60 -12.00
C ALA A 67 -9.05 2.45 -11.81
N GLU A 68 -8.38 3.50 -11.32
CA GLU A 68 -6.95 3.48 -11.02
C GLU A 68 -6.63 2.61 -9.81
N LEU A 69 -7.47 2.66 -8.76
CA LEU A 69 -7.34 1.76 -7.62
C LEU A 69 -7.48 0.29 -8.04
N ARG A 70 -8.45 -0.02 -8.92
CA ARG A 70 -8.61 -1.37 -9.47
C ARG A 70 -7.41 -1.77 -10.31
N ALA A 71 -6.91 -0.90 -11.18
CA ALA A 71 -5.74 -1.18 -12.01
C ALA A 71 -4.51 -1.54 -11.16
N GLN A 72 -4.29 -0.87 -10.03
CA GLN A 72 -3.19 -1.20 -9.10
C GLN A 72 -3.37 -2.55 -8.39
N ILE A 73 -4.60 -2.95 -8.07
CA ILE A 73 -4.88 -4.25 -7.41
C ILE A 73 -4.67 -5.43 -8.36
N GLU A 74 -4.94 -5.23 -9.66
CA GLU A 74 -4.87 -6.29 -10.68
C GLU A 74 -3.50 -6.40 -11.38
N ALA A 75 -2.58 -5.47 -11.14
CA ALA A 75 -1.24 -5.44 -11.74
C ALA A 75 -0.28 -6.48 -11.11
#